data_AF-A0A1J5I9N7-F1
#
_entry.id   AF-A0A1J5I9N7-F1
#
_cell.length_a   1.000
_cell.length_b   1.000
_cell.length_c   1.000
_cell.angle_alpha   90.00
_cell.angle_beta   90.00
_cell.angle_gamma   90.00
#
_symmetry.space_group_name_H-M   'P 1'
#
loop_
_entity.id
_entity.type
_entity.pdbx_description
1 polymer ?
#
loop_
_entity_poly.entity_id
_entity_poly.type
_entity_poly.pdbx_seq_one_letter_code
_entity_poly.pdbx_strand_id
1 'polypeptide(L)'
;MYKLIKLVFSVLILLVILGFVFWNLPGTCQFGNCKFKQTIDQVKITTETIIPKPTTILESGVPDYFLNKTAFIPQAPEKNWDQPWQDTCEEAAILTVKYYFENKTPDISTLLTDYKVLIDKSNSHDINLAKMSQIASDLYNYDSKIIDNPNTDTIEKYLSRGHILVVPANGKTLYQENKYFKNGGPLYHNLVILGYDHNKKQFIVHDVGTQFGAYFKYSYQVLMDSIHDLPPSGDKKEINQGVPRLLLLLK
;
A
#
# COMPACT_ATOMS: atom_id res chain seq x y z
N MET A 1 -21.55 -31.31 62.63
CA MET A 1 -20.07 -31.31 62.44
C MET A 1 -19.60 -32.06 61.20
N TYR A 2 -20.01 -33.32 60.97
CA TYR A 2 -19.44 -34.14 59.87
C TYR A 2 -19.68 -33.60 58.43
N LYS A 3 -20.82 -32.97 58.16
CA LYS A 3 -21.12 -32.36 56.85
C LYS A 3 -20.30 -31.10 56.56
N LEU A 4 -20.00 -30.31 57.60
CA LEU A 4 -19.21 -29.07 57.47
C LEU A 4 -17.74 -29.41 57.18
N ILE A 5 -17.21 -30.45 57.83
CA ILE A 5 -15.85 -30.94 57.59
C ILE A 5 -15.69 -31.47 56.16
N LYS A 6 -16.67 -32.25 55.65
CA LYS A 6 -16.63 -32.73 54.26
C LYS A 6 -16.65 -31.59 53.23
N LEU A 7 -17.46 -30.56 53.45
CA LEU A 7 -17.54 -29.41 52.54
C LEU A 7 -16.22 -28.64 52.51
N VAL A 8 -15.59 -28.42 53.67
CA VAL A 8 -14.30 -27.72 53.75
C VAL A 8 -13.19 -28.50 53.06
N PHE A 9 -13.14 -29.82 53.24
CA PHE A 9 -12.16 -30.66 52.53
C PHE A 9 -12.38 -30.70 51.01
N SER A 10 -13.64 -30.75 50.54
CA SER A 10 -13.94 -30.72 49.11
C SER A 10 -13.55 -29.39 48.45
N VAL A 11 -13.75 -28.25 49.14
CA VAL A 11 -13.33 -26.93 48.64
C VAL A 11 -11.81 -26.81 48.62
N LEU A 12 -11.11 -27.33 49.64
CA LEU A 12 -9.64 -27.32 49.67
C LEU A 12 -9.04 -28.12 48.52
N ILE A 13 -9.59 -29.30 48.23
CA ILE A 13 -9.14 -30.15 47.12
C ILE A 13 -9.39 -29.44 45.77
N LEU A 14 -10.54 -28.78 45.61
CA LEU A 14 -10.86 -28.04 44.38
C LEU A 14 -9.89 -26.87 44.15
N LEU A 15 -9.52 -26.15 45.22
CA LEU A 15 -8.54 -25.06 45.15
C LEU A 15 -7.12 -25.54 44.82
N VAL A 16 -6.72 -26.70 45.35
CA VAL A 16 -5.43 -27.33 45.02
C VAL A 16 -5.39 -27.77 43.55
N ILE A 17 -6.48 -28.37 43.05
CA ILE A 17 -6.59 -28.79 41.64
C ILE A 17 -6.59 -27.57 40.71
N LEU A 18 -7.34 -26.51 41.03
CA LEU A 18 -7.34 -25.25 40.25
C LEU A 18 -5.96 -24.58 40.25
N GLY A 19 -5.25 -24.58 41.38
CA GLY A 19 -3.87 -24.08 41.46
C GLY A 19 -2.89 -24.90 40.63
N PHE A 20 -3.05 -26.23 40.59
CA PHE A 20 -2.19 -27.12 39.81
C PHE A 20 -2.42 -27.01 38.30
N VAL A 21 -3.66 -26.75 37.88
CA VAL A 21 -4.01 -26.50 36.46
C VAL A 21 -3.48 -25.15 35.99
N PHE A 22 -3.54 -24.11 36.83
CA PHE A 22 -2.96 -22.79 36.50
C PHE A 22 -1.43 -22.81 36.37
N TRP A 23 -0.74 -23.68 37.11
CA TRP A 23 0.72 -23.81 37.02
C TRP A 23 1.19 -24.58 35.77
N ASN A 24 0.37 -25.49 35.25
CA ASN A 24 0.74 -26.37 34.12
C ASN A 24 0.15 -25.93 32.76
N LEU A 25 -0.43 -24.74 32.66
CA LEU A 25 -0.79 -24.15 31.36
C LEU A 25 0.47 -23.66 30.65
N PRO A 26 0.76 -24.12 29.41
CA PRO A 26 1.89 -23.62 28.63
C PRO A 26 1.57 -22.19 28.18
N GLY A 27 2.03 -21.19 28.93
CA GLY A 27 1.79 -19.80 28.53
C GLY A 27 2.04 -18.70 29.54
N THR A 28 2.69 -18.93 30.69
CA THR A 28 3.02 -17.84 31.62
C THR A 28 4.49 -17.45 31.51
N CYS A 29 4.75 -16.39 30.74
CA CYS A 29 6.00 -15.65 30.83
C CYS A 29 6.16 -15.10 32.24
N GLN A 30 7.12 -15.64 33.00
CA GLN A 30 7.55 -15.03 34.25
C GLN A 30 8.22 -13.68 33.98
N PHE A 31 7.87 -12.70 34.82
CA PHE A 31 8.51 -11.40 34.91
C PHE A 31 10.03 -11.54 35.02
N GLY A 32 10.74 -10.82 34.14
CA GLY A 32 12.19 -10.67 34.18
C GLY A 32 12.94 -11.68 33.31
N ASN A 33 13.49 -11.19 32.19
CA ASN A 33 14.41 -11.87 31.28
C ASN A 33 13.82 -12.85 30.28
N CYS A 34 12.68 -12.52 29.67
CA CYS A 34 12.52 -12.88 28.26
C CYS A 34 13.48 -11.97 27.49
N LYS A 35 14.73 -12.40 27.28
CA LYS A 35 15.56 -11.83 26.22
C LYS A 35 14.82 -12.15 24.93
N PHE A 36 13.96 -11.22 24.51
CA PHE A 36 13.57 -11.12 23.12
C PHE A 36 14.90 -10.92 22.39
N LYS A 37 15.48 -12.03 21.95
CA LYS A 37 16.43 -12.02 20.87
C LYS A 37 15.59 -11.55 19.71
N GLN A 38 15.46 -10.22 19.62
CA GLN A 38 15.15 -9.54 18.40
C GLN A 38 16.32 -9.91 17.50
N THR A 39 16.23 -11.10 16.93
CA THR A 39 16.65 -11.28 15.56
C THR A 39 15.82 -10.21 14.87
N ILE A 40 16.44 -9.04 14.72
CA ILE A 40 16.17 -8.16 13.61
C ILE A 40 16.45 -9.09 12.43
N ASP A 41 15.45 -9.90 12.08
CA ASP A 41 15.23 -10.27 10.70
C ASP A 41 15.14 -8.91 10.05
N GLN A 42 16.33 -8.48 9.59
CA GLN A 42 16.52 -7.51 8.55
C GLN A 42 15.30 -7.69 7.68
N VAL A 43 14.44 -6.68 7.65
CA VAL A 43 13.34 -6.63 6.71
C VAL A 43 14.02 -6.86 5.37
N LYS A 44 13.99 -8.11 4.90
CA LYS A 44 14.14 -8.46 3.51
C LYS A 44 12.93 -7.78 2.92
N ILE A 45 13.09 -6.48 2.64
CA ILE A 45 12.50 -5.88 1.47
C ILE A 45 12.90 -6.89 0.41
N THR A 46 11.98 -7.78 0.08
CA THR A 46 12.09 -8.64 -1.08
C THR A 46 12.19 -7.67 -2.24
N THR A 47 13.41 -7.23 -2.53
CA THR A 47 13.84 -7.09 -3.90
C THR A 47 13.51 -8.44 -4.53
N GLU A 48 12.28 -8.59 -5.02
CA GLU A 48 12.07 -9.43 -6.20
C GLU A 48 13.21 -8.96 -7.11
N THR A 49 14.19 -9.82 -7.32
CA THR A 49 15.24 -9.55 -8.28
C THR A 49 14.51 -9.42 -9.60
N ILE A 50 14.23 -8.18 -10.02
CA ILE A 50 13.60 -7.87 -11.30
C ILE A 50 14.66 -8.21 -12.35
N ILE A 51 14.67 -9.49 -12.73
CA ILE A 51 15.49 -10.00 -13.82
C ILE A 51 14.97 -9.31 -15.08
N PRO A 52 15.82 -8.63 -15.86
CA PRO A 52 15.39 -8.07 -17.13
C PRO A 52 14.83 -9.19 -18.01
N LYS A 53 13.53 -9.12 -18.29
CA LYS A 53 12.84 -10.03 -19.20
C LYS A 53 13.10 -9.55 -20.63
N PRO A 54 13.63 -10.38 -21.54
CA PRO A 54 13.68 -10.05 -22.97
C PRO A 54 12.27 -9.71 -23.46
N THR A 55 12.15 -8.68 -24.30
CA THR A 55 10.87 -8.19 -24.81
C THR A 55 10.84 -8.15 -26.33
N THR A 56 9.67 -8.35 -26.90
CA THR A 56 9.40 -8.21 -28.34
C THR A 56 8.64 -6.91 -28.58
N ILE A 57 8.96 -6.20 -29.67
CA ILE A 57 8.21 -5.00 -30.05
C ILE A 57 6.90 -5.41 -30.73
N LEU A 58 5.78 -4.91 -30.21
CA LEU A 58 4.44 -5.11 -30.76
C LEU A 58 4.21 -4.21 -32.00
N GLU A 59 3.17 -4.50 -32.78
CA GLU A 59 2.76 -3.65 -33.92
C GLU A 59 2.43 -2.21 -33.50
N SER A 60 1.97 -2.01 -32.26
CA SER A 60 1.73 -0.69 -31.66
C SER A 60 3.01 0.12 -31.38
N GLY A 61 4.19 -0.48 -31.58
CA GLY A 61 5.50 0.16 -31.40
C GLY A 61 5.99 0.20 -29.95
N VAL A 62 5.29 -0.46 -29.01
CA VAL A 62 5.71 -0.62 -27.62
C VAL A 62 6.20 -2.05 -27.37
N PRO A 63 7.10 -2.28 -26.39
CA PRO A 63 7.51 -3.63 -26.00
C PRO A 63 6.34 -4.42 -25.38
N ASP A 64 6.35 -5.75 -25.51
CA ASP A 64 5.37 -6.66 -24.89
C ASP A 64 5.54 -6.82 -23.36
N TYR A 65 6.65 -6.30 -22.83
CA TYR A 65 6.92 -6.20 -21.40
C TYR A 65 7.76 -4.96 -21.12
N PHE A 66 7.34 -4.18 -20.13
CA PHE A 66 8.11 -3.03 -19.66
C PHE A 66 7.99 -2.88 -18.15
N LEU A 67 9.07 -2.48 -17.48
CA LEU A 67 9.04 -2.22 -16.04
C LEU A 67 10.05 -1.16 -15.63
N ASN A 68 9.55 -0.06 -15.07
CA ASN A 68 10.35 0.92 -14.36
C ASN A 68 10.72 0.38 -12.97
N LYS A 69 11.98 0.54 -12.57
CA LYS A 69 12.45 0.21 -11.22
C LYS A 69 12.41 1.46 -10.34
N THR A 70 11.81 1.34 -9.16
CA THR A 70 11.80 2.37 -8.13
C THR A 70 11.70 1.79 -6.72
N ALA A 71 11.96 2.61 -5.71
CA ALA A 71 11.76 2.24 -4.30
C ALA A 71 10.28 2.05 -3.98
N PHE A 72 9.96 1.07 -3.13
CA PHE A 72 8.61 0.91 -2.62
C PHE A 72 8.37 1.85 -1.43
N ILE A 73 7.39 2.73 -1.57
CA ILE A 73 7.00 3.71 -0.54
C ILE A 73 5.63 3.29 0.01
N PRO A 74 5.57 2.56 1.14
CA PRO A 74 4.30 2.20 1.76
C PRO A 74 3.64 3.43 2.40
N GLN A 75 2.31 3.49 2.41
CA GLN A 75 1.57 4.59 3.07
C GLN A 75 1.82 4.64 4.58
N ALA A 76 2.15 3.49 5.18
CA ALA A 76 2.44 3.32 6.60
C ALA A 76 3.88 2.77 6.78
N PRO A 77 4.94 3.62 6.72
CA PRO A 77 6.34 3.20 6.73
C PRO A 77 6.75 2.37 7.96
N GLU A 78 6.19 2.72 9.11
CA GLU A 78 6.48 2.06 10.39
C GLU A 78 5.46 0.96 10.73
N LYS A 79 4.61 0.58 9.76
CA LYS A 79 3.48 -0.35 9.95
C LYS A 79 2.43 0.13 10.95
N ASN A 80 2.42 1.42 11.26
CA ASN A 80 1.35 2.08 11.99
C ASN A 80 0.24 2.50 11.01
N TRP A 81 -0.98 2.01 11.24
CA TRP A 81 -2.15 2.28 10.39
C TRP A 81 -3.18 3.16 11.09
N ASP A 82 -2.80 3.82 12.19
CA ASP A 82 -3.60 4.85 12.83
C ASP A 82 -3.49 6.17 12.07
N GLN A 83 -4.37 7.12 12.35
CA GLN A 83 -4.30 8.48 11.80
C GLN A 83 -2.93 9.14 12.09
N PRO A 84 -2.31 9.86 11.13
CA PRO A 84 -2.85 10.22 9.82
C PRO A 84 -2.69 9.15 8.72
N TRP A 85 -1.99 8.03 8.98
CA TRP A 85 -1.58 7.05 7.96
C TRP A 85 -2.71 6.32 7.23
N GLN A 86 -3.96 6.50 7.64
CA GLN A 86 -5.12 5.95 6.92
C GLN A 86 -5.41 6.72 5.64
N ASP A 87 -5.04 8.00 5.60
CA ASP A 87 -5.37 8.94 4.53
C ASP A 87 -4.08 9.44 3.83
N THR A 88 -3.01 8.62 3.80
CA THR A 88 -1.69 9.00 3.23
C THR A 88 -1.36 8.32 1.90
N CYS A 89 -2.34 7.75 1.20
CA CYS A 89 -2.07 6.96 -0.02
C CYS A 89 -1.63 7.85 -1.19
N GLU A 90 -2.11 9.09 -1.25
CA GLU A 90 -1.74 10.12 -2.22
C GLU A 90 -0.32 10.59 -2.02
N GLU A 91 0.06 10.85 -0.77
CA GLU A 91 1.41 11.25 -0.38
C GLU A 91 2.40 10.14 -0.70
N ALA A 92 2.04 8.89 -0.40
CA ALA A 92 2.86 7.73 -0.76
C ALA A 92 3.06 7.62 -2.28
N ALA A 93 2.01 7.90 -3.06
CA ALA A 93 2.10 7.91 -4.52
C ALA A 93 2.98 9.05 -5.05
N ILE A 94 2.84 10.28 -4.53
CA ILE A 94 3.71 11.42 -4.87
C ILE A 94 5.17 11.10 -4.52
N LEU A 95 5.43 10.54 -3.34
CA LEU A 95 6.78 10.17 -2.91
C LEU A 95 7.37 9.05 -3.76
N THR A 96 6.57 8.07 -4.18
CA THR A 96 7.04 7.04 -5.13
C THR A 96 7.55 7.69 -6.42
N VAL A 97 6.87 8.74 -6.92
CA VAL A 97 7.33 9.48 -8.09
C VAL A 97 8.56 10.34 -7.82
N LYS A 98 8.61 11.04 -6.67
CA LYS A 98 9.79 11.79 -6.25
C LYS A 98 11.04 10.91 -6.21
N TYR A 99 10.96 9.76 -5.54
CA TYR A 99 12.10 8.85 -5.40
C TYR A 99 12.47 8.13 -6.71
N TYR A 100 11.50 7.95 -7.62
CA TYR A 100 11.78 7.53 -8.98
C TYR A 100 12.62 8.57 -9.75
N PHE A 101 12.22 9.85 -9.74
CA PHE A 101 12.98 10.92 -10.40
C PHE A 101 14.34 11.20 -9.78
N GLU A 102 14.50 10.96 -8.48
CA GLU A 102 15.78 11.08 -7.80
C GLU A 102 16.67 9.84 -7.98
N ASN A 103 16.11 8.71 -8.46
CA ASN A 103 16.76 7.42 -8.49
C ASN A 103 17.38 7.03 -7.13
N LYS A 104 16.57 7.14 -6.07
CA LYS A 104 17.00 6.89 -4.68
C LYS A 104 16.01 5.99 -3.94
N THR A 105 16.55 5.30 -2.94
CA THR A 105 15.77 4.62 -1.91
C THR A 105 15.97 5.36 -0.59
N PRO A 106 14.94 5.97 -0.01
CA PRO A 106 15.09 6.67 1.27
C PRO A 106 15.24 5.70 2.43
N ASP A 107 15.94 6.15 3.48
CA ASP A 107 15.78 5.56 4.80
C ASP A 107 14.47 6.00 5.46
N ILE A 108 14.07 5.33 6.53
CA ILE A 108 12.81 5.61 7.23
C ILE A 108 12.76 7.06 7.75
N SER A 109 13.87 7.59 8.26
CA SER A 109 13.91 8.95 8.82
C SER A 109 13.65 10.02 7.76
N THR A 110 14.27 9.87 6.60
CA THR A 110 14.08 10.74 5.44
C THR A 110 12.65 10.63 4.93
N LEU A 111 12.14 9.39 4.84
CA LEU A 111 10.78 9.15 4.38
C LEU A 111 9.72 9.78 5.29
N LEU A 112 9.86 9.66 6.62
CA LEU A 112 8.96 10.29 7.59
C LEU A 112 9.01 11.82 7.53
N THR A 113 10.19 12.39 7.27
CA THR A 113 10.35 13.85 7.09
C THR A 113 9.60 14.34 5.85
N ASP A 114 9.75 13.62 4.74
CA ASP A 114 9.06 13.92 3.48
C ASP A 114 7.53 13.77 3.63
N TYR A 115 7.06 12.73 4.32
CA TYR A 115 5.63 12.56 4.62
C TYR A 115 5.05 13.72 5.41
N LYS A 116 5.76 14.20 6.44
CA LYS A 116 5.30 15.33 7.26
C LYS A 116 5.01 16.56 6.40
N VAL A 117 5.90 16.88 5.45
CA VAL A 117 5.72 18.02 4.55
C VAL A 117 4.48 17.86 3.68
N LEU A 118 4.23 16.65 3.16
CA LEU A 118 3.08 16.38 2.30
C LEU A 118 1.75 16.34 3.07
N ILE A 119 1.72 15.72 4.24
CA ILE A 119 0.55 15.66 5.13
C ILE A 119 0.10 17.07 5.54
N ASP A 120 1.07 17.94 5.86
CA ASP A 120 0.78 19.36 6.16
C ASP A 120 0.18 20.09 4.95
N LYS A 121 0.54 19.71 3.72
CA LYS A 121 0.03 20.32 2.48
C LYS A 121 -1.32 19.78 2.02
N SER A 122 -1.62 18.52 2.30
CA SER A 122 -2.94 17.89 2.04
C SER A 122 -3.96 18.22 3.12
N ASN A 123 -3.51 18.71 4.28
CA ASN A 123 -4.30 18.88 5.50
C ASN A 123 -4.78 17.53 6.09
N SER A 124 -3.99 16.46 5.94
CA SER A 124 -4.32 15.13 6.49
C SER A 124 -5.67 14.57 6.01
N HIS A 125 -6.01 14.82 4.74
CA HIS A 125 -7.26 14.39 4.13
C HIS A 125 -6.98 13.84 2.73
N ASP A 126 -7.83 12.92 2.29
CA ASP A 126 -7.83 12.46 0.91
C ASP A 126 -7.97 13.64 -0.07
N ILE A 127 -7.23 13.56 -1.16
CA ILE A 127 -7.18 14.58 -2.20
C ILE A 127 -7.35 13.98 -3.59
N ASN A 128 -7.92 14.77 -4.49
CA ASN A 128 -8.04 14.41 -5.90
C ASN A 128 -6.74 14.68 -6.69
N LEU A 129 -6.67 14.19 -7.92
CA LEU A 129 -5.48 14.35 -8.76
C LEU A 129 -5.12 15.82 -9.05
N ALA A 130 -6.11 16.71 -9.14
CA ALA A 130 -5.85 18.14 -9.35
C ALA A 130 -5.10 18.76 -8.16
N LYS A 131 -5.47 18.38 -6.94
CA LYS A 131 -4.78 18.83 -5.73
C LYS A 131 -3.41 18.17 -5.58
N MET A 132 -3.26 16.89 -5.93
CA MET A 132 -1.95 16.21 -5.96
C MET A 132 -0.99 16.89 -6.96
N SER A 133 -1.48 17.24 -8.14
CA SER A 133 -0.76 18.00 -9.16
C SER A 133 -0.28 19.35 -8.62
N GLN A 134 -1.16 20.11 -7.94
CA GLN A 134 -0.79 21.36 -7.30
C GLN A 134 0.32 21.17 -6.25
N ILE A 135 0.17 20.20 -5.35
CA ILE A 135 1.15 19.94 -4.28
C ILE A 135 2.52 19.56 -4.87
N ALA A 136 2.54 18.71 -5.91
CA ALA A 136 3.77 18.30 -6.57
C ALA A 136 4.47 19.48 -7.26
N SER A 137 3.70 20.37 -7.91
CA SER A 137 4.22 21.63 -8.47
C SER A 137 4.79 22.52 -7.37
N ASP A 138 4.03 22.78 -6.30
CA ASP A 138 4.41 23.71 -5.23
C ASP A 138 5.65 23.26 -4.46
N LEU A 139 5.82 21.95 -4.21
CA LEU A 139 6.91 21.42 -3.40
C LEU A 139 8.15 21.05 -4.21
N TYR A 140 7.95 20.52 -5.42
CA TYR A 140 9.02 19.88 -6.19
C TYR A 140 9.23 20.51 -7.57
N ASN A 141 8.44 21.52 -7.93
CA ASN A 141 8.48 22.18 -9.23
C ASN A 141 8.29 21.18 -10.39
N TYR A 142 7.42 20.19 -10.17
CA TYR A 142 7.05 19.23 -11.20
C TYR A 142 5.92 19.77 -12.08
N ASP A 143 6.09 19.63 -13.38
CA ASP A 143 4.99 19.76 -14.32
C ASP A 143 4.07 18.54 -14.18
N SER A 144 2.83 18.65 -14.68
CA SER A 144 1.91 17.53 -14.63
C SER A 144 0.90 17.53 -15.76
N LYS A 145 0.37 16.33 -16.03
CA LYS A 145 -0.70 16.09 -16.97
C LYS A 145 -1.71 15.12 -16.36
N ILE A 146 -2.96 15.54 -16.30
CA ILE A 146 -4.09 14.67 -15.99
C ILE A 146 -4.62 14.11 -17.30
N ILE A 147 -4.79 12.79 -17.36
CA ILE A 147 -5.29 12.09 -18.55
C ILE A 147 -6.65 11.49 -18.19
N ASP A 148 -7.69 12.03 -18.81
CA ASP A 148 -9.07 11.57 -18.64
C ASP A 148 -9.33 10.30 -19.46
N ASN A 149 -10.11 9.38 -18.89
CA ASN A 149 -10.57 8.13 -19.50
C ASN A 149 -9.44 7.37 -20.23
N PRO A 150 -8.33 7.05 -19.54
CA PRO A 150 -7.23 6.33 -20.17
C PRO A 150 -7.68 4.93 -20.60
N ASN A 151 -7.05 4.39 -21.65
CA ASN A 151 -7.13 2.99 -22.01
C ASN A 151 -5.77 2.31 -21.82
N THR A 152 -5.73 0.98 -21.95
CA THR A 152 -4.51 0.18 -21.76
C THR A 152 -3.38 0.63 -22.68
N ASP A 153 -3.67 0.87 -23.96
CA ASP A 153 -2.66 1.27 -24.96
C ASP A 153 -2.03 2.63 -24.63
N THR A 154 -2.85 3.57 -24.13
CA THR A 154 -2.37 4.87 -23.68
C THR A 154 -1.43 4.72 -22.48
N ILE A 155 -1.80 3.88 -21.51
CA ILE A 155 -1.00 3.60 -20.33
C ILE A 155 0.34 2.94 -20.73
N GLU A 156 0.31 1.87 -21.53
CA GLU A 156 1.51 1.17 -22.01
C GLU A 156 2.46 2.14 -22.74
N LYS A 157 1.93 3.02 -23.59
CA LYS A 157 2.72 4.03 -24.33
C LYS A 157 3.43 5.04 -23.43
N TYR A 158 2.81 5.47 -22.33
CA TYR A 158 3.49 6.33 -21.37
C TYR A 158 4.55 5.54 -20.59
N LEU A 159 4.21 4.34 -20.11
CA LEU A 159 5.12 3.50 -19.36
C LEU A 159 6.37 3.17 -20.16
N SER A 160 6.22 2.76 -21.42
CA SER A 160 7.34 2.38 -22.31
C SER A 160 8.30 3.53 -22.64
N ARG A 161 7.95 4.76 -22.29
CA ARG A 161 8.80 5.96 -22.42
C ARG A 161 9.52 6.32 -21.13
N GLY A 162 9.46 5.46 -20.12
CA GLY A 162 10.05 5.71 -18.81
C GLY A 162 9.20 6.63 -17.93
N HIS A 163 7.89 6.72 -18.17
CA HIS A 163 7.00 7.37 -17.22
C HIS A 163 6.44 6.35 -16.23
N ILE A 164 6.09 6.81 -15.04
CA ILE A 164 5.26 6.08 -14.07
C ILE A 164 4.01 6.89 -13.82
N LEU A 165 2.90 6.23 -13.50
CA LEU A 165 1.57 6.84 -13.54
C LEU A 165 0.88 6.66 -12.19
N VAL A 166 0.49 7.78 -11.58
CA VAL A 166 -0.30 7.78 -10.34
C VAL A 166 -1.76 7.57 -10.69
N VAL A 167 -2.43 6.67 -9.97
CA VAL A 167 -3.80 6.26 -10.26
C VAL A 167 -4.63 6.25 -8.97
N PRO A 168 -5.68 7.08 -8.90
CA PRO A 168 -6.72 6.97 -7.88
C PRO A 168 -7.64 5.81 -8.25
N ALA A 169 -8.06 5.05 -7.26
CA ALA A 169 -8.77 3.80 -7.48
C ALA A 169 -9.81 3.49 -6.40
N ASN A 170 -10.86 2.79 -6.81
CA ASN A 170 -11.77 2.11 -5.90
C ASN A 170 -11.09 0.88 -5.30
N GLY A 171 -10.71 0.98 -4.03
CA GLY A 171 -10.04 -0.11 -3.31
C GLY A 171 -10.90 -1.37 -3.12
N LYS A 172 -12.24 -1.26 -3.16
CA LYS A 172 -13.14 -2.43 -3.15
C LYS A 172 -13.03 -3.22 -4.45
N THR A 173 -12.84 -2.55 -5.58
CA THR A 173 -12.59 -3.22 -6.87
C THR A 173 -11.23 -3.90 -6.86
N LEU A 174 -10.19 -3.22 -6.38
CA LEU A 174 -8.84 -3.79 -6.27
C LEU A 174 -8.78 -5.04 -5.36
N TYR A 175 -9.61 -5.09 -4.31
CA TYR A 175 -9.70 -6.24 -3.42
C TYR A 175 -10.07 -7.55 -4.13
N GLN A 176 -10.62 -7.51 -5.34
CA GLN A 176 -10.86 -8.72 -6.14
C GLN A 176 -9.58 -9.55 -6.32
N GLU A 177 -8.43 -8.89 -6.50
CA GLU A 177 -7.13 -9.54 -6.71
C GLU A 177 -6.14 -9.30 -5.55
N ASN A 178 -6.18 -8.15 -4.87
CA ASN A 178 -5.31 -7.88 -3.72
C ASN A 178 -6.00 -8.21 -2.40
N LYS A 179 -5.85 -9.47 -1.95
CA LYS A 179 -6.41 -9.98 -0.69
C LYS A 179 -5.64 -9.53 0.56
N TYR A 180 -4.58 -8.73 0.41
CA TYR A 180 -3.82 -8.19 1.55
C TYR A 180 -4.50 -6.98 2.19
N PHE A 181 -5.46 -6.34 1.53
CA PHE A 181 -6.24 -5.30 2.17
C PHE A 181 -7.09 -5.86 3.31
N LYS A 182 -7.19 -5.09 4.39
CA LYS A 182 -8.14 -5.37 5.48
C LYS A 182 -9.55 -4.97 5.06
N ASN A 183 -10.56 -5.59 5.68
CA ASN A 183 -11.98 -5.20 5.56
C ASN A 183 -12.50 -5.10 4.11
N GLY A 184 -11.93 -5.89 3.19
CA GLY A 184 -12.33 -5.92 1.78
C GLY A 184 -11.86 -4.72 0.94
N GLY A 185 -10.81 -4.01 1.36
CA GLY A 185 -10.28 -2.84 0.63
C GLY A 185 -10.82 -1.50 1.15
N PRO A 186 -10.08 -0.39 0.97
CA PRO A 186 -10.61 0.95 1.24
C PRO A 186 -11.64 1.36 0.18
N LEU A 187 -12.43 2.41 0.43
CA LEU A 187 -13.37 2.95 -0.56
C LEU A 187 -12.62 3.69 -1.67
N TYR A 188 -11.68 4.54 -1.27
CA TYR A 188 -10.79 5.30 -2.13
C TYR A 188 -9.34 4.91 -1.81
N HIS A 189 -8.50 4.88 -2.83
CA HIS A 189 -7.10 4.46 -2.73
C HIS A 189 -6.27 5.12 -3.82
N ASN A 190 -4.96 5.18 -3.64
CA ASN A 190 -4.01 5.59 -4.68
C ASN A 190 -2.91 4.55 -4.81
N LEU A 191 -2.45 4.33 -6.05
CA LEU A 191 -1.31 3.46 -6.36
C LEU A 191 -0.51 4.03 -7.54
N VAL A 192 0.64 3.42 -7.83
CA VAL A 192 1.49 3.85 -8.95
C VAL A 192 1.73 2.69 -9.92
N ILE A 193 1.38 2.87 -11.19
CA ILE A 193 1.69 1.92 -12.26
C ILE A 193 3.12 2.15 -12.73
N LEU A 194 3.92 1.07 -12.73
CA LEU A 194 5.34 1.10 -13.06
C LEU A 194 5.65 0.40 -14.39
N GLY A 195 4.78 -0.50 -14.82
CA GLY A 195 5.05 -1.37 -15.95
C GLY A 195 3.86 -2.25 -16.30
N TYR A 196 4.09 -3.16 -17.24
CA TYR A 196 3.09 -4.07 -17.74
C TYR A 196 3.72 -5.34 -18.36
N ASP A 197 2.92 -6.40 -18.41
CA ASP A 197 3.16 -7.61 -19.20
C ASP A 197 1.96 -7.76 -20.16
N HIS A 198 2.14 -7.36 -21.41
CA HIS A 198 1.08 -7.28 -22.42
C HIS A 198 0.49 -8.65 -22.71
N ASN A 199 1.36 -9.66 -22.85
CA ASN A 199 0.95 -11.03 -23.15
C ASN A 199 0.11 -11.63 -22.02
N LYS A 200 0.39 -11.25 -20.77
CA LYS A 200 -0.40 -11.66 -19.61
C LYS A 200 -1.59 -10.74 -19.32
N LYS A 201 -1.69 -9.59 -20.00
CA LYS A 201 -2.67 -8.53 -19.73
C LYS A 201 -2.63 -8.09 -18.27
N GLN A 202 -1.43 -7.79 -17.78
CA GLN A 202 -1.21 -7.40 -16.39
C GLN A 202 -0.45 -6.08 -16.28
N PHE A 203 -0.91 -5.21 -15.38
CA PHE A 203 -0.14 -4.06 -14.93
C PHE A 203 0.67 -4.43 -13.71
N ILE A 204 1.87 -3.85 -13.61
CA ILE A 204 2.78 -4.00 -12.48
C ILE A 204 2.79 -2.68 -11.73
N VAL A 205 2.45 -2.72 -10.44
CA VAL A 205 2.19 -1.52 -9.64
C VAL A 205 2.98 -1.51 -8.33
N HIS A 206 3.13 -0.33 -7.76
CA HIS A 206 3.32 -0.14 -6.33
C HIS A 206 1.98 0.19 -5.68
N ASP A 207 1.40 -0.77 -4.97
CA ASP A 207 0.18 -0.60 -4.19
C ASP A 207 0.54 -0.23 -2.74
N VAL A 208 0.45 1.06 -2.43
CA VAL A 208 0.96 1.62 -1.16
C VAL A 208 0.11 1.26 0.05
N GLY A 209 -1.10 0.71 -0.17
CA GLY A 209 -2.10 0.41 0.88
C GLY A 209 -1.88 -0.90 1.60
N THR A 210 -0.76 -1.59 1.33
CA THR A 210 -0.34 -2.79 2.04
C THR A 210 1.18 -2.87 2.11
N GLN A 211 1.74 -3.61 3.08
CA GLN A 211 3.18 -3.90 3.09
C GLN A 211 3.63 -4.87 1.99
N PHE A 212 2.70 -5.44 1.22
CA PHE A 212 2.95 -6.45 0.18
C PHE A 212 2.73 -5.92 -1.23
N GLY A 213 2.55 -4.61 -1.40
CA GLY A 213 2.18 -4.02 -2.68
C GLY A 213 3.33 -3.66 -3.61
N ALA A 214 4.58 -3.94 -3.24
CA ALA A 214 5.73 -3.73 -4.11
C ALA A 214 5.66 -4.66 -5.34
N TYR A 215 5.71 -4.08 -6.54
CA TYR A 215 5.61 -4.79 -7.83
C TYR A 215 4.43 -5.78 -7.92
N PHE A 216 3.31 -5.44 -7.27
CA PHE A 216 2.09 -6.23 -7.33
C PHE A 216 1.56 -6.26 -8.76
N LYS A 217 0.93 -7.37 -9.17
CA LYS A 217 0.39 -7.55 -10.51
C LYS A 217 -1.13 -7.56 -10.45
N TYR A 218 -1.76 -6.58 -11.10
CA TYR A 218 -3.21 -6.57 -11.34
C TYR A 218 -3.50 -6.94 -12.80
N SER A 219 -4.59 -7.65 -13.06
CA SER A 219 -5.09 -7.78 -14.43
C SER A 219 -5.48 -6.41 -15.00
N TYR A 220 -5.40 -6.26 -16.32
CA TYR A 220 -5.87 -5.06 -17.01
C TYR A 220 -7.31 -4.75 -16.64
N GLN A 221 -8.17 -5.77 -16.62
CA GLN A 221 -9.59 -5.58 -16.29
C GLN A 221 -9.76 -4.99 -14.89
N VAL A 222 -9.20 -5.64 -13.85
CA VAL A 222 -9.41 -5.20 -12.46
C VAL A 222 -8.81 -3.83 -12.21
N LEU A 223 -7.60 -3.55 -12.72
CA LEU A 223 -7.01 -2.24 -12.51
C LEU A 223 -7.80 -1.15 -13.25
N MET A 224 -8.13 -1.35 -14.54
CA MET A 224 -8.86 -0.36 -15.32
C MET A 224 -10.25 -0.07 -14.76
N ASP A 225 -10.97 -1.11 -14.31
CA ASP A 225 -12.29 -0.96 -13.66
C ASP A 225 -12.21 -0.27 -12.30
N SER A 226 -11.03 -0.26 -11.67
CA SER A 226 -10.85 0.41 -10.40
C SER A 226 -10.58 1.90 -10.55
N ILE A 227 -10.11 2.38 -11.71
CA ILE A 227 -9.63 3.75 -11.88
C ILE A 227 -10.77 4.74 -11.77
N HIS A 228 -10.77 5.51 -10.70
CA HIS A 228 -11.74 6.57 -10.43
C HIS A 228 -11.07 7.65 -9.58
N ASP A 229 -11.05 8.89 -10.08
CA ASP A 229 -10.66 10.06 -9.27
C ASP A 229 -11.72 10.34 -8.19
N LEU A 230 -11.38 11.12 -7.17
CA LEU A 230 -12.35 11.48 -6.14
C LEU A 230 -13.53 12.23 -6.78
N PRO A 231 -14.79 11.82 -6.53
CA PRO A 231 -15.95 12.43 -7.16
C PRO A 231 -16.11 13.90 -6.71
N PRO A 232 -16.79 14.76 -7.50
CA PRO A 232 -16.99 16.16 -7.14
C PRO A 232 -17.71 16.37 -5.79
N SER A 233 -18.49 15.39 -5.32
CA SER A 233 -19.13 15.39 -4.01
C SER A 233 -18.14 15.25 -2.84
N GLY A 234 -16.95 14.68 -3.10
CA GLY A 234 -15.99 14.28 -2.07
C GLY A 234 -16.38 13.03 -1.28
N ASP A 235 -17.56 12.43 -1.52
CA ASP A 235 -17.97 11.22 -0.81
C ASP A 235 -17.32 9.97 -1.42
N LYS A 236 -16.40 9.35 -0.68
CA LYS A 236 -15.70 8.12 -1.07
C LYS A 236 -16.66 6.96 -1.37
N LYS A 237 -17.91 6.97 -0.84
CA LYS A 237 -18.93 5.96 -1.16
C LYS A 237 -19.41 6.05 -2.61
N GLU A 238 -19.28 7.22 -3.21
CA GLU A 238 -19.66 7.50 -4.59
C GLU A 238 -18.49 7.33 -5.56
N ILE A 239 -17.40 6.67 -5.15
CA ILE A 239 -16.16 6.60 -5.93
C ILE A 239 -16.37 6.18 -7.39
N ASN A 240 -17.30 5.27 -7.68
CA ASN A 240 -17.59 4.84 -9.05
C ASN A 240 -18.21 5.95 -9.95
N GLN A 241 -18.63 7.07 -9.39
CA GLN A 241 -19.08 8.27 -10.12
C GLN A 241 -17.90 9.21 -10.47
N GLY A 242 -16.73 8.96 -9.87
CA GLY A 242 -15.50 9.66 -10.18
C GLY A 242 -15.04 9.40 -11.61
N VAL A 243 -14.57 10.45 -12.29
CA VAL A 243 -14.06 10.31 -13.67
C VAL A 243 -12.79 9.46 -13.62
N PRO A 244 -12.67 8.40 -14.44
CA PRO A 244 -11.43 7.65 -14.55
C PRO A 244 -10.32 8.56 -15.04
N ARG A 245 -9.29 8.75 -14.23
CA ARG A 245 -8.16 9.63 -14.52
C ARG A 245 -6.86 9.02 -14.02
N LEU A 246 -5.78 9.41 -14.66
CA LEU A 246 -4.43 9.18 -14.14
C LEU A 246 -3.64 10.48 -14.13
N LEU A 247 -2.66 10.54 -13.24
CA LEU A 247 -1.75 11.66 -13.09
C LEU A 247 -0.35 11.25 -13.55
N LEU A 248 0.14 11.97 -14.54
CA LEU A 248 1.52 11.94 -14.99
C LEU A 248 2.23 13.18 -14.43
N LEU A 249 3.20 12.99 -13.55
CA LEU A 249 4.12 14.05 -13.14
C LEU A 249 5.34 14.06 -14.06
N LEU A 250 5.93 15.23 -14.27
CA LEU A 250 7.04 15.48 -15.18
C LEU A 250 8.08 16.38 -14.50
N LYS A 251 9.35 16.15 -14.81
CA LYS A 251 10.49 16.94 -14.32
C LYS A 251 11.23 17.56 -15.51
#